data_AF-A0A1C3VX65-F1
#
_entry.id   AF-A0A1C3VX65-F1
#
_cell.length_a   1.000
_cell.length_b   1.000
_cell.length_c   1.000
_cell.angle_alpha   90.00
_cell.angle_beta   90.00
_cell.angle_gamma   90.00
#
_symmetry.space_group_name_H-M   'P 1'
#
loop_
_entity.id
_entity.type
_entity.pdbx_description
1 polymer ?
#
loop_
_entity_poly.entity_id
_entity_poly.type
_entity_poly.pdbx_seq_one_letter_code
_entity_poly.pdbx_strand_id
1 'polypeptide(L)' 'MAVDKITWDRVGRVTEPGRYMYTFGWLTITAGDLEIWKRYPRAAFTLLAQRSGSHESAGEEFHLGAFDVAPDAPPAITTH' A
#
# COMPACT_ATOMS: atom_id res chain seq x y z
N MET A 1 -5.92 17.14 -0.36
CA MET A 1 -6.50 15.78 -0.47
C MET A 1 -5.41 14.81 -0.04
N ALA A 2 -5.54 14.20 1.12
CA ALA A 2 -4.49 13.37 1.69
C ALA A 2 -4.42 12.05 0.92
N VAL A 3 -3.28 11.79 0.27
CA VAL A 3 -2.94 10.44 -0.18
C VAL A 3 -2.72 9.61 1.08
N ASP A 4 -3.61 8.68 1.39
CA ASP A 4 -3.41 7.77 2.51
C ASP A 4 -2.26 6.81 2.13
N LYS A 5 -1.07 7.10 2.66
CA LYS A 5 0.06 6.19 2.60
C LYS A 5 -0.04 5.18 3.75
N ILE A 6 0.22 3.91 3.46
CA ILE A 6 0.20 2.83 4.43
C ILE A 6 1.57 2.18 4.54
N THR A 7 2.12 2.14 5.75
CA THR A 7 3.41 1.52 6.05
C THR A 7 3.21 0.08 6.53
N TRP A 8 4.30 -0.70 6.54
CA TRP A 8 4.26 -2.08 7.03
C TRP A 8 3.78 -2.15 8.50
N ASP A 9 4.17 -1.18 9.31
CA ASP A 9 3.76 -1.07 10.70
C ASP A 9 2.25 -0.79 10.84
N ARG A 10 1.69 0.05 9.96
CA ARG A 10 0.25 0.38 9.92
C ARG A 10 -0.62 -0.82 9.52
N VAL A 11 -0.06 -1.80 8.81
CA VAL A 11 -0.70 -3.11 8.55
C VAL A 11 -0.47 -4.17 9.62
N GLY A 12 0.22 -3.83 10.71
CA GLY A 12 0.54 -4.80 11.76
C GLY A 12 1.62 -5.80 11.35
N ARG A 13 2.50 -5.43 10.41
CA ARG A 13 3.58 -6.26 9.86
C ARG A 13 3.08 -7.60 9.30
N VAL A 14 2.05 -7.55 8.45
CA VAL A 14 1.61 -8.74 7.71
C VAL A 14 2.78 -9.40 6.98
N THR A 15 2.84 -10.72 7.04
CA THR A 15 3.87 -11.53 6.38
C THR A 15 3.31 -12.38 5.24
N GLU A 16 1.99 -12.37 5.07
CA GLU A 16 1.27 -13.21 4.12
C GLU A 16 0.55 -12.33 3.10
N PRO A 17 0.64 -12.67 1.79
CA PRO A 17 -0.08 -11.95 0.77
C PRO A 17 -1.56 -12.37 0.83
N GLY A 18 -2.46 -11.40 0.76
CA GLY A 18 -3.88 -11.65 0.90
C GLY A 18 -4.73 -10.40 0.96
N ARG A 19 -6.04 -10.59 1.10
CA ARG A 19 -7.00 -9.50 1.27
C ARG A 19 -7.40 -9.37 2.73
N TYR A 20 -7.09 -8.23 3.33
CA TYR A 20 -7.35 -7.90 4.72
C TYR A 20 -8.54 -6.95 4.82
N MET A 21 -9.45 -7.18 5.76
CA MET A 21 -10.57 -6.26 5.98
C MET A 21 -10.16 -5.13 6.92
N TYR A 22 -10.34 -3.90 6.47
CA TYR A 22 -10.05 -2.66 7.17
C TYR A 22 -11.31 -1.87 7.48
N THR A 23 -11.19 -0.86 8.33
CA THR A 23 -12.31 0.04 8.68
C THR A 23 -12.88 0.82 7.49
N PHE A 24 -12.09 0.97 6.42
CA PHE A 24 -12.45 1.68 5.20
C PHE A 24 -12.81 0.76 4.01
N GLY A 25 -12.69 -0.56 4.16
CA GLY A 25 -12.92 -1.50 3.05
C GLY A 25 -11.94 -2.66 3.07
N TRP A 26 -11.69 -3.25 1.90
CA TRP A 26 -10.76 -4.37 1.76
C TRP A 26 -9.39 -3.87 1.29
N LEU A 27 -8.31 -4.28 1.95
CA LEU A 27 -6.94 -4.00 1.57
C LEU A 27 -6.28 -5.26 1.01
N THR A 28 -5.91 -5.23 -0.26
CA THR A 28 -5.17 -6.31 -0.92
C THR A 28 -3.67 -6.05 -0.82
N ILE A 29 -2.96 -7.02 -0.27
CA ILE A 29 -1.51 -7.04 -0.14
C ILE A 29 -0.98 -8.18 -0.99
N THR A 30 -0.11 -7.87 -1.94
CA THR A 30 0.48 -8.87 -2.83
C THR A 30 1.82 -9.36 -2.30
N ALA A 31 2.30 -10.49 -2.84
CA ALA A 31 3.62 -11.00 -2.51
C ALA A 31 4.73 -10.00 -2.88
N GLY A 32 4.54 -9.20 -3.93
CA GLY A 32 5.48 -8.14 -4.32
C GLY A 32 5.58 -7.04 -3.27
N ASP A 33 4.47 -6.66 -2.65
CA ASP A 33 4.44 -5.63 -1.60
C ASP A 33 5.20 -6.09 -0.34
N LEU A 34 5.04 -7.38 0.01
CA LEU A 34 5.77 -7.99 1.11
C LEU A 34 7.28 -8.02 0.87
N GLU A 35 7.72 -8.31 -0.36
CA GLU A 35 9.14 -8.30 -0.73
C GLU A 35 9.74 -6.90 -0.54
N ILE A 36 8.99 -5.87 -0.95
CA ILE A 36 9.38 -4.46 -0.75
C ILE A 36 9.45 -4.14 0.73
N TRP A 37 8.47 -4.54 1.54
CA TRP A 37 8.52 -4.29 3.00
C TRP A 37 9.63 -5.07 3.70
N LYS A 38 9.93 -6.30 3.28
CA LYS A 38 11.09 -7.06 3.77
C LYS A 38 12.40 -6.36 3.45
N ARG A 39 12.53 -5.79 2.25
CA ARG A 39 13.71 -5.03 1.81
C ARG A 39 13.79 -3.64 2.46
N TYR A 40 12.64 -3.00 2.61
CA TYR A 40 12.46 -1.62 3.05
C TYR A 40 11.33 -1.57 4.09
N PRO A 41 11.63 -1.84 5.38
CA PRO A 41 10.62 -1.85 6.43
C PRO A 41 9.95 -0.49 6.67
N ARG A 42 10.53 0.59 6.11
CA ARG A 42 10.02 1.97 6.16
C ARG A 42 9.23 2.35 4.91
N ALA A 43 9.04 1.44 3.95
CA ALA A 43 8.30 1.73 2.73
C ALA A 43 6.83 2.02 3.04
N ALA A 44 6.34 3.12 2.48
CA ALA A 44 4.95 3.54 2.57
C ALA A 44 4.30 3.38 1.19
N PHE A 45 3.25 2.58 1.11
CA PHE A 45 2.51 2.33 -0.11
C PHE A 45 1.34 3.30 -0.23
N THR A 46 1.07 3.76 -1.43
CA THR A 46 -0.12 4.56 -1.70
C THR A 46 -1.31 3.63 -1.86
N LEU A 47 -2.37 3.86 -1.08
CA LEU A 47 -3.65 3.18 -1.23
C LEU A 47 -4.32 3.59 -2.54
N LEU A 48 -4.47 2.64 -3.46
CA LEU A 48 -5.19 2.84 -4.71
C LEU A 48 -6.54 2.15 -4.63
N ALA A 49 -7.60 2.94 -4.75
CA ALA A 49 -8.95 2.43 -4.85
C ALA A 49 -9.12 1.70 -6.19
N GLN A 50 -9.27 0.39 -6.14
CA GLN A 50 -9.77 -0.39 -7.25
C GLN A 50 -11.30 -0.30 -7.24
N ARG A 51 -11.85 0.52 -8.12
CA ARG A 51 -13.28 0.45 -8.44
C ARG A 51 -13.51 -0.81 -9.27
N SER A 52 -13.60 -1.96 -8.61
CA SER A 52 -14.16 -3.17 -9.21
C SER A 52 -15.59 -2.82 -9.63
N GLY A 53 -15.83 -2.72 -10.93
CA GLY A 53 -17.10 -2.24 -11.53
C GLY A 53 -18.30 -3.18 -11.34
N SER A 54 -18.26 -4.06 -10.34
CA SER A 54 -19.28 -5.05 -10.08
C SER A 54 -19.93 -4.74 -8.74
N HIS A 55 -21.03 -4.01 -8.89
CA HIS A 55 -22.15 -3.90 -7.98
C HIS A 55 -22.27 -5.12 -7.04
N GLU A 56 -22.56 -4.84 -5.77
CA GLU A 56 -23.18 -5.71 -4.77
C GLU A 56 -22.23 -6.28 -3.68
N SER A 57 -22.13 -5.49 -2.61
CA SER A 57 -22.06 -5.95 -1.21
C SER A 57 -20.71 -6.23 -0.54
N ALA A 58 -19.58 -6.09 -1.23
CA ALA A 58 -18.26 -6.09 -0.58
C ALA A 58 -17.63 -4.70 -0.73
N GLY A 59 -17.29 -4.02 0.37
CA GLY A 59 -16.83 -2.63 0.37
C GLY A 59 -15.65 -2.32 -0.56
N GLU A 60 -15.33 -1.03 -0.71
CA GLU A 60 -14.26 -0.56 -1.60
C GLU A 60 -12.98 -1.39 -1.44
N GLU A 61 -12.51 -1.95 -2.56
CA GLU A 61 -11.26 -2.70 -2.62
C GLU A 61 -10.11 -1.74 -2.90
N PHE A 62 -9.15 -1.70 -1.98
CA PHE A 62 -7.93 -0.93 -2.09
C PHE A 62 -6.77 -1.88 -2.28
N HIS A 63 -5.84 -1.54 -3.16
CA HIS A 63 -4.58 -2.26 -3.30
C HIS A 63 -3.41 -1.30 -3.04
N LEU A 64 -2.28 -1.89 -2.68
CA LEU A 64 -1.02 -1.19 -2.57
C LEU A 64 -0.49 -0.95 -3.99
N GLY A 65 -0.19 0.30 -4.35
CA GLY A 65 0.50 0.60 -5.61
C GLY A 65 1.81 1.31 -5.39
N ALA A 66 1.89 2.59 -5.74
CA ALA A 66 3.16 3.31 -5.69
C ALA A 66 3.75 3.29 -4.26
N PHE A 67 4.94 2.71 -4.14
CA PHE A 67 5.67 2.61 -2.88
C PHE A 67 6.73 3.70 -2.77
N ASP A 68 6.84 4.25 -1.58
CA ASP A 68 7.77 5.31 -1.24
C ASP A 68 8.71 4.76 -0.16
N VAL A 69 9.91 4.36 -0.58
CA VAL A 69 10.92 3.73 0.29
C VAL A 69 11.68 4.73 1.16
N ALA A 70 11.59 6.03 0.87
CA ALA A 70 12.25 7.08 1.62
C ALA A 70 11.42 8.39 1.60
N PRO A 71 10.45 8.56 2.52
CA PRO A 71 9.73 9.83 2.63
C PRO A 71 10.62 10.99 3.12
N ASP A 72 11.84 10.71 3.58
CA ASP A 72 12.81 11.67 4.13
C ASP A 72 14.05 11.89 3.21
N ALA A 73 14.17 11.15 2.11
CA ALA A 73 15.28 11.40 1.19
C ALA A 73 15.00 12.70 0.41
N PRO A 74 15.84 13.75 0.54
CA PRO A 74 15.74 14.89 -0.37
C PRO A 74 15.85 14.36 -1.80
N PRO A 75 15.07 14.93 -2.74
CA PRO A 75 15.03 14.41 -4.10
C PRO A 75 16.44 14.43 -4.66
N ALA A 76 16.98 13.25 -4.95
CA ALA A 76 18.16 13.13 -5.78
C ALA A 76 17.74 13.54 -7.20
N ILE A 77 17.74 14.84 -7.44
CA ILE A 77 17.78 15.41 -8.78
C ILE A 77 19.13 14.98 -9.35
N THR A 78 19.13 13.83 -10.01
CA THR A 78 20.22 13.48 -10.92
C THR A 78 20.00 14.30 -12.18
N THR A 79 20.55 15.52 -12.17
CA THR A 79 20.87 16.26 -13.40
C THR A 79 22.02 15.54 -14.07
N HIS A 80 21.83 15.16 -15.34
CA HIS A 80 22.90 14.80 -16.26
C HIS A 80 22.71 15.59 -17.57
#